data_AF-A0A3M1VWV4-F1
#
_entry.id   AF-A0A3M1VWV4-F1
#
_cell.length_a   1.000
_cell.length_b   1.000
_cell.length_c   1.000
_cell.angle_alpha   90.00
_cell.angle_beta   90.00
_cell.angle_gamma   90.00
#
_symmetry.space_group_name_H-M   'P 1'
#
loop_
_entity.id
_entity.type
_entity.pdbx_description
1 polymer ?
#
loop_
_entity_poly.entity_id
_entity_poly.type
_entity_poly.pdbx_seq_one_letter_code
_entity_poly.pdbx_strand_id
1 'polypeptide(L)'
;NKLRDEFIEGFDHFAPLYQQILDAINYAELADLVESAERDGQVRFSAELWARVVYDFAFTYQTWSRNRRRLVDIMVPLYFGRTAAYCQDVYEKTDEEAEAVIESQAETFETQKSYLLRKFEMWEE
;
A
#
# COMPACT_ATOMS: atom_id res chain seq x y z
N ASN A 1 -8.86 15.48 6.09
CA ASN A 1 -7.84 15.70 5.03
C ASN A 1 -8.30 14.79 3.91
N LYS A 2 -8.68 15.35 2.75
CA LYS A 2 -9.40 14.58 1.71
C LYS A 2 -8.71 13.26 1.35
N LEU A 3 -7.37 13.21 1.28
CA LEU A 3 -6.64 11.97 0.99
C LEU A 3 -6.84 10.89 2.06
N ARG A 4 -6.80 11.27 3.34
CA ARG A 4 -7.06 10.35 4.45
C ARG A 4 -8.50 9.85 4.43
N ASP A 5 -9.44 10.76 4.21
CA ASP A 5 -10.87 10.44 4.28
C ASP A 5 -11.23 9.47 3.12
N GLU A 6 -10.72 9.69 1.91
CA GLU A 6 -10.86 8.78 0.76
C GLU A 6 -10.12 7.43 0.96
N PHE A 7 -8.99 7.45 1.68
CA PHE A 7 -8.27 6.23 2.04
C PHE A 7 -9.08 5.35 3.00
N ILE A 8 -9.66 5.94 4.06
CA ILE A 8 -10.45 5.21 5.06
C ILE A 8 -11.74 4.68 4.41
N GLU A 9 -12.52 5.55 3.76
CA GLU A 9 -13.78 5.15 3.12
C GLU A 9 -13.56 4.09 2.03
N GLY A 10 -12.49 4.25 1.23
CA GLY A 10 -12.13 3.28 0.21
C GLY A 10 -11.51 1.99 0.76
N PHE A 11 -10.87 2.03 1.94
CA PHE A 11 -10.46 0.82 2.64
C PHE A 11 -11.69 -0.02 3.02
N ASP A 12 -12.65 0.59 3.69
CA ASP A 12 -13.88 -0.08 4.15
C ASP A 12 -14.71 -0.61 3.00
N HIS A 13 -14.85 0.18 1.93
CA HIS A 13 -15.65 -0.20 0.77
C HIS A 13 -15.10 -1.46 0.06
N PHE A 14 -13.77 -1.61 0.01
CA PHE A 14 -13.11 -2.72 -0.68
C PHE A 14 -12.51 -3.76 0.27
N ALA A 15 -12.77 -3.71 1.57
CA ALA A 15 -12.21 -4.62 2.57
C ALA A 15 -12.29 -6.12 2.19
N PRO A 16 -13.43 -6.66 1.69
CA PRO A 16 -13.51 -8.07 1.29
C PRO A 16 -12.59 -8.42 0.10
N LEU A 17 -12.29 -7.45 -0.76
CA LEU A 17 -11.37 -7.63 -1.89
C LEU A 17 -9.92 -7.53 -1.43
N TYR A 18 -9.59 -6.60 -0.53
CA TYR A 18 -8.24 -6.56 0.05
C TYR A 18 -7.91 -7.86 0.81
N GLN A 19 -8.85 -8.45 1.55
CA GLN A 19 -8.66 -9.76 2.19
C GLN A 19 -8.38 -10.90 1.20
N GLN A 20 -8.84 -10.78 -0.05
CA GLN A 20 -8.59 -11.78 -1.10
C GLN A 20 -7.28 -11.54 -1.83
N ILE A 21 -6.86 -10.29 -1.97
CA ILE A 21 -5.69 -9.87 -2.75
C ILE A 21 -4.41 -9.92 -1.90
N LEU A 22 -4.51 -9.43 -0.66
CA LEU A 22 -3.37 -9.22 0.22
C LEU A 22 -3.04 -10.49 1.02
N ASP A 23 -1.77 -10.66 1.33
CA ASP A 23 -1.37 -11.62 2.37
C ASP A 23 -2.02 -11.26 3.71
N ALA A 24 -2.35 -12.28 4.52
CA ALA A 24 -3.08 -12.09 5.77
C ALA A 24 -2.37 -11.14 6.74
N ILE A 25 -1.04 -11.17 6.79
CA ILE A 25 -0.24 -10.28 7.64
C ILE A 25 -0.33 -8.84 7.11
N ASN A 26 -0.17 -8.64 5.80
CA ASN A 26 -0.26 -7.32 5.17
C ASN A 26 -1.65 -6.69 5.34
N TYR A 27 -2.72 -7.50 5.22
CA TYR A 27 -4.09 -7.03 5.45
C TYR A 27 -4.30 -6.59 6.90
N ALA A 28 -3.83 -7.38 7.86
CA ALA A 28 -3.96 -7.05 9.28
C ALA A 28 -3.22 -5.75 9.62
N GLU A 29 -1.97 -5.61 9.18
CA GLU A 29 -1.20 -4.36 9.36
C GLU A 29 -1.89 -3.15 8.72
N LEU A 30 -2.48 -3.32 7.52
CA LEU A 30 -3.21 -2.26 6.84
C LEU A 30 -4.50 -1.88 7.57
N ALA A 31 -5.22 -2.86 8.15
CA ALA A 31 -6.42 -2.61 8.95
C ALA A 31 -6.08 -1.85 10.24
N ASP A 32 -5.03 -2.26 10.96
CA ASP A 32 -4.57 -1.57 12.19
C ASP A 32 -4.15 -0.13 11.91
N LEU A 33 -3.54 0.12 10.75
CA LEU A 33 -3.19 1.44 10.27
C LEU A 33 -4.44 2.29 10.04
N VAL A 34 -5.46 1.76 9.36
CA VAL A 34 -6.73 2.47 9.09
C VAL A 34 -7.43 2.83 10.40
N GLU A 35 -7.57 1.87 11.33
CA GLU A 35 -8.16 2.11 12.65
C GLU A 35 -7.40 3.21 13.41
N SER A 36 -6.07 3.19 13.35
CA SER A 36 -5.23 4.21 13.98
C SER A 36 -5.44 5.59 13.34
N ALA A 37 -5.54 5.65 12.01
CA ALA A 37 -5.78 6.87 11.27
C ALA A 37 -7.16 7.47 11.52
N GLU A 38 -8.19 6.65 11.75
CA GLU A 38 -9.51 7.09 12.20
C GLU A 38 -9.44 7.72 13.60
N ARG A 39 -8.68 7.10 14.51
CA ARG A 39 -8.60 7.51 15.91
C ARG A 39 -7.83 8.81 16.11
N ASP A 40 -6.66 8.97 15.49
CA ASP A 40 -5.78 10.13 15.73
C ASP A 40 -5.59 11.05 14.52
N GLY A 41 -6.15 10.66 13.37
CA GLY A 41 -6.12 11.45 12.15
C GLY A 41 -4.80 11.40 11.37
N GLN A 42 -3.80 10.64 11.83
CA GLN A 42 -2.48 10.52 11.20
C GLN A 42 -2.37 9.23 10.39
N VAL A 43 -1.86 9.31 9.16
CA VAL A 43 -1.76 8.17 8.27
C VAL A 43 -0.32 7.67 8.28
N ARG A 44 -0.08 6.56 8.98
CA ARG A 44 1.27 6.01 9.15
C ARG A 44 1.49 4.83 8.20
N PHE A 45 1.49 5.11 6.91
CA PHE A 45 1.67 4.10 5.86
C PHE A 45 3.14 3.97 5.47
N SER A 46 3.84 3.03 6.12
CA SER A 46 5.27 2.79 5.87
C SER A 46 5.55 2.36 4.43
N ALA A 47 6.74 2.70 3.94
CA ALA A 47 7.21 2.30 2.62
C ALA A 47 7.29 0.76 2.47
N GLU A 48 7.62 0.06 3.56
CA GLU A 48 7.71 -1.40 3.58
C GLU A 48 6.34 -2.08 3.43
N LEU A 49 5.33 -1.65 4.19
CA LEU A 49 3.98 -2.17 4.03
C LEU A 49 3.44 -1.82 2.63
N TRP A 50 3.70 -0.60 2.15
CA TRP A 50 3.29 -0.18 0.80
C TRP A 50 3.92 -1.05 -0.30
N ALA A 51 5.21 -1.34 -0.20
CA ALA A 51 5.89 -2.23 -1.15
C ALA A 51 5.26 -3.62 -1.19
N ARG A 52 5.03 -4.23 -0.01
CA ARG A 52 4.38 -5.55 0.09
C ARG A 52 2.95 -5.53 -0.47
N VAL A 53 2.16 -4.51 -0.18
CA VAL A 53 0.82 -4.32 -0.76
C VAL A 53 0.89 -4.23 -2.28
N VAL A 54 1.77 -3.40 -2.85
CA VAL A 54 1.93 -3.30 -4.31
C VAL A 54 2.32 -4.65 -4.92
N TYR A 55 3.17 -5.42 -4.23
CA TYR A 55 3.57 -6.76 -4.68
C TYR A 55 2.44 -7.78 -4.60
N ASP A 56 1.56 -7.71 -3.60
CA ASP A 56 0.34 -8.52 -3.55
C ASP A 56 -0.59 -8.24 -4.73
N PHE A 57 -0.77 -6.96 -5.06
CA PHE A 57 -1.53 -6.55 -6.24
C PHE A 57 -0.86 -7.00 -7.54
N ALA A 58 0.46 -6.86 -7.67
CA ALA A 58 1.20 -7.29 -8.87
C ALA A 58 1.11 -8.80 -9.10
N PHE A 59 1.28 -9.59 -8.03
CA PHE A 59 1.10 -11.04 -8.07
C PHE A 59 -0.34 -11.42 -8.47
N THR A 60 -1.33 -10.77 -7.87
CA THR A 60 -2.75 -11.02 -8.19
C THR A 60 -3.10 -10.64 -9.62
N TYR A 61 -2.55 -9.52 -10.12
CA TYR A 61 -2.72 -9.09 -11.51
C TYR A 61 -2.19 -10.13 -12.50
N GLN A 62 -1.04 -10.73 -12.19
CA GLN A 62 -0.42 -11.75 -13.05
C GLN A 62 -1.23 -13.06 -13.03
N THR A 63 -1.69 -13.50 -11.86
CA THR A 63 -2.35 -14.79 -11.66
C THR A 63 -3.84 -14.78 -12.02
N TRP A 64 -4.54 -13.66 -11.89
CA TRP A 64 -5.94 -13.56 -12.30
C TRP A 64 -6.09 -13.48 -13.81
N SER A 65 -6.99 -14.30 -14.36
CA SER A 65 -7.30 -14.36 -15.80
C SER A 65 -8.36 -13.34 -16.24
N ARG A 66 -9.09 -12.71 -15.31
CA ARG A 66 -10.19 -11.76 -15.57
C ARG A 66 -10.10 -10.54 -14.65
N ASN A 67 -10.82 -9.48 -14.99
CA ASN A 67 -10.99 -8.27 -14.16
C ASN A 67 -9.71 -7.51 -13.77
N ARG A 68 -8.60 -7.72 -14.48
CA ARG A 68 -7.31 -7.05 -14.24
C ARG A 68 -7.37 -5.53 -14.15
N ARG A 69 -8.22 -4.87 -14.95
CA ARG A 69 -8.42 -3.41 -14.86
C ARG A 69 -8.99 -2.97 -13.51
N ARG A 70 -9.93 -3.74 -12.96
CA ARG A 70 -10.55 -3.42 -11.67
C ARG A 70 -9.56 -3.50 -10.50
N LEU A 71 -8.52 -4.34 -10.59
CA LEU A 71 -7.47 -4.39 -9.57
C LEU A 71 -6.77 -3.04 -9.42
N VAL A 72 -6.54 -2.33 -10.52
CA VAL A 72 -5.92 -0.99 -10.48
C VAL A 72 -6.86 0.00 -9.78
N ASP A 73 -8.15 -0.04 -10.09
CA ASP A 73 -9.15 0.85 -9.48
C ASP A 73 -9.25 0.62 -7.96
N ILE A 74 -9.18 -0.64 -7.52
CA ILE A 74 -9.22 -1.01 -6.09
C ILE A 74 -7.95 -0.56 -5.34
N MET A 75 -6.84 -0.33 -6.03
CA MET A 75 -5.60 0.15 -5.38
C MET A 75 -5.61 1.67 -5.12
N VAL A 76 -6.52 2.43 -5.76
CA VAL A 76 -6.55 3.90 -5.69
C VAL A 76 -6.70 4.43 -4.26
N PRO A 77 -7.61 3.91 -3.40
CA PRO A 77 -7.69 4.39 -2.02
C PRO A 77 -6.39 4.16 -1.23
N LEU A 78 -5.72 3.02 -1.43
CA LEU A 78 -4.45 2.72 -0.77
C LEU A 78 -3.35 3.68 -1.21
N TYR A 79 -3.34 4.07 -2.48
CA TYR A 79 -2.45 5.12 -2.98
C TYR A 79 -2.70 6.45 -2.28
N PHE A 80 -3.97 6.86 -2.05
CA PHE A 80 -4.25 8.06 -1.26
C PHE A 80 -3.73 7.98 0.17
N GLY A 81 -3.82 6.81 0.80
CA GLY A 81 -3.22 6.56 2.11
C GLY A 81 -1.70 6.77 2.09
N ARG A 82 -1.01 6.20 1.08
CA ARG A 82 0.44 6.38 0.92
C ARG A 82 0.81 7.85 0.65
N THR A 83 0.05 8.55 -0.20
CA THR A 83 0.28 9.97 -0.47
C THR A 83 0.05 10.82 0.78
N ALA A 84 -1.00 10.55 1.56
CA ALA A 84 -1.25 11.25 2.82
C ALA A 84 -0.10 11.07 3.80
N ALA A 85 0.42 9.84 3.95
CA ALA A 85 1.59 9.53 4.77
C ALA A 85 2.83 10.29 4.29
N TYR A 86 3.12 10.26 2.98
CA TYR A 86 4.25 11.01 2.41
C TYR A 86 4.13 12.52 2.67
N CYS A 87 2.94 13.11 2.47
CA CYS A 87 2.71 14.53 2.78
C CYS A 87 2.95 14.85 4.26
N GLN A 88 2.65 13.93 5.17
CA GLN A 88 2.95 14.08 6.60
C GLN A 88 4.46 14.00 6.87
N ASP A 89 5.15 13.06 6.22
CA ASP A 89 6.61 12.84 6.37
C ASP A 89 7.44 14.04 5.89
N VAL A 90 6.95 14.78 4.89
CA VAL A 90 7.68 15.89 4.25
C VAL A 90 7.15 17.28 4.56
N TYR A 91 6.15 17.41 5.44
CA TYR A 91 5.47 18.69 5.69
C TYR A 91 6.40 19.85 6.09
N GLU A 92 7.47 19.57 6.85
CA GLU A 92 8.45 20.57 7.31
C GLU A 92 9.83 20.41 6.63
N LYS A 93 9.92 19.62 5.56
CA LYS A 93 11.17 19.32 4.83
C LYS A 93 11.39 20.29 3.67
N THR A 94 12.64 20.47 3.26
CA THR A 94 12.94 21.12 1.97
C THR A 94 12.62 20.19 0.78
N ASP A 95 12.60 20.74 -0.43
CA ASP A 95 12.40 19.96 -1.65
C ASP A 95 13.48 18.86 -1.79
N GLU A 96 14.75 19.16 -1.48
CA GLU A 96 15.82 18.16 -1.55
C GLU A 96 15.64 17.04 -0.50
N GLU A 97 15.21 17.38 0.71
CA GLU A 97 14.93 16.40 1.76
C GLU A 97 13.69 15.55 1.43
N ALA A 98 12.69 16.13 0.78
CA ALA A 98 11.50 15.43 0.31
C ALA A 98 11.84 14.44 -0.82
N GLU A 99 12.76 14.79 -1.71
CA GLU A 99 13.28 13.89 -2.75
C GLU A 99 14.09 12.73 -2.13
N ALA A 100 14.92 13.01 -1.11
CA ALA A 100 15.63 11.96 -0.38
C ALA A 100 14.68 10.94 0.27
N VAL A 101 13.49 11.38 0.72
CA VAL A 101 12.44 10.50 1.21
C VAL A 101 11.83 9.64 0.09
N ILE A 102 11.77 10.12 -1.16
CA ILE A 102 11.34 9.32 -2.31
C ILE A 102 12.41 8.27 -2.65
N GLU A 103 13.69 8.66 -2.69
CA GLU A 103 14.79 7.73 -2.97
C GLU A 103 14.83 6.58 -1.96
N SER A 104 14.73 6.90 -0.66
CA SER A 104 14.68 5.88 0.40
C SER A 104 13.48 4.92 0.27
N GLN A 105 12.35 5.40 -0.25
CA GLN A 105 11.22 4.52 -0.58
C GLN A 105 11.55 3.59 -1.74
N ALA A 106 12.21 4.08 -2.79
CA ALA A 106 12.63 3.25 -3.91
C ALA A 106 13.57 2.13 -3.44
N GLU A 107 14.57 2.45 -2.62
CA GLU A 107 15.47 1.47 -1.98
C GLU A 107 14.69 0.43 -1.15
N THR A 108 13.65 0.86 -0.45
CA THR A 108 12.77 -0.04 0.31
C THR A 108 12.07 -1.03 -0.62
N PHE A 109 11.54 -0.58 -1.77
CA PHE A 109 10.99 -1.49 -2.77
C PHE A 109 12.03 -2.50 -3.25
N GLU A 110 13.26 -2.05 -3.52
CA GLU A 110 14.32 -2.95 -3.96
C GLU A 110 14.64 -4.05 -2.94
N THR A 111 14.73 -3.65 -1.66
CA THR A 111 14.96 -4.58 -0.55
C THR A 111 13.82 -5.58 -0.41
N GLN A 112 12.58 -5.13 -0.63
CA GLN A 112 11.38 -5.96 -0.53
C GLN A 112 11.14 -6.84 -1.77
N LYS A 113 11.92 -6.74 -2.87
CA LYS A 113 11.77 -7.59 -4.07
C LYS A 113 11.75 -9.09 -3.74
N SER A 114 12.49 -9.51 -2.71
CA SER A 114 12.52 -10.90 -2.25
C SER A 114 11.13 -11.42 -1.82
N TYR A 115 10.25 -10.55 -1.32
CA TYR A 115 8.87 -10.89 -1.00
C TYR A 115 8.09 -11.28 -2.27
N LEU A 116 8.16 -10.46 -3.32
CA LEU A 116 7.48 -10.73 -4.59
C LEU A 116 7.98 -12.01 -5.26
N LEU A 117 9.30 -12.23 -5.27
CA LEU A 117 9.90 -13.44 -5.85
C LEU A 117 9.40 -14.70 -5.16
N ARG A 118 9.38 -14.74 -3.83
CA ARG A 118 8.85 -15.88 -3.07
C ARG A 118 7.39 -16.18 -3.42
N LYS A 119 6.55 -15.15 -3.64
CA LYS A 119 5.15 -15.38 -4.07
C LYS A 119 5.05 -16.06 -5.43
N PHE A 120 5.91 -15.70 -6.37
CA PHE A 120 5.93 -16.34 -7.69
C PHE A 120 6.50 -17.75 -7.64
N GLU A 121 7.56 -17.99 -6.86
CA GLU A 121 8.12 -19.33 -6.65
C GLU A 121 7.06 -20.30 -6.11
N MET A 122 6.30 -19.89 -5.07
CA MET A 122 5.21 -20.70 -4.50
C MET A 122 4.03 -20.94 -5.45
N TRP A 123 3.92 -20.21 -6.56
CA TRP A 123 2.85 -20.37 -7.54
C TRP A 123 3.23 -21.30 -8.69
N GLU A 124 4.52 -21.43 -9.01
CA GLU A 124 5.01 -22.32 -10.06
C GLU A 124 5.15 -23.78 -9.59
N GLU A 125 5.15 -24.02 -8.28
CA GLU A 125 5.10 -25.35 -7.63
C GLU A 125 3.68 -25.94 -7.57
#